data_AF-A0AA90QGM6-F1
#
_entry.id   AF-A0AA90QGM6-F1
#
_cell.length_a   1.000
_cell.length_b   1.000
_cell.length_c   1.000
_cell.angle_alpha   90.00
_cell.angle_beta   90.00
_cell.angle_gamma   90.00
#
_symmetry.space_group_name_H-M   'P 1'
#
loop_
_entity.id
_entity.type
_entity.pdbx_description
1 polymer ?
#
loop_
_entity_poly.entity_id
_entity_poly.type
_entity_poly.pdbx_seq_one_letter_code
_entity_poly.pdbx_strand_id
1 'polypeptide(L)'
;MGVLDAYVGVYTVNASEQRTFWREGDQLLMLRTGGDVTPVRPYSTDGFFIKHTLVHLEFARDTIGAVAKVVMRQHGEANENPRVTA
;
A
#
# COMPACT_ATOMS: atom_id res chain seq x y z
N MET A 1 4.15 8.72 -16.64
CA MET A 1 3.31 7.80 -15.85
C MET A 1 4.23 6.77 -15.25
N GLY A 2 4.51 6.87 -13.96
CA GLY A 2 5.35 5.92 -13.24
C GLY A 2 4.52 4.71 -12.82
N VAL A 3 5.18 3.55 -12.70
CA VAL A 3 4.54 2.31 -12.21
C VAL A 3 3.93 2.52 -10.82
N LEU A 4 4.49 3.44 -10.03
CA LEU A 4 4.01 3.79 -8.69
C LEU A 4 2.65 4.50 -8.68
N ASP A 5 2.29 5.24 -9.73
CA ASP A 5 1.02 5.96 -9.83
C ASP A 5 -0.19 4.99 -9.74
N ALA A 6 -0.01 3.73 -10.14
CA ALA A 6 -1.07 2.72 -10.05
C ALA A 6 -1.45 2.36 -8.61
N TYR A 7 -0.52 2.51 -7.67
CA TYR A 7 -0.72 2.17 -6.25
C TYR A 7 -1.19 3.37 -5.42
N VAL A 8 -1.06 4.59 -5.95
CA VAL A 8 -1.53 5.82 -5.31
C VAL A 8 -3.05 5.74 -5.14
N GLY A 9 -3.55 6.03 -3.94
CA GLY A 9 -4.96 5.90 -3.60
C GLY A 9 -5.17 5.70 -2.10
N VAL A 10 -6.44 5.54 -1.71
CA VAL A 10 -6.87 5.31 -0.33
C VAL A 10 -7.43 3.91 -0.20
N TYR A 11 -6.98 3.19 0.83
CA TYR A 11 -7.32 1.82 1.14
C TYR A 11 -7.92 1.77 2.54
N THR A 12 -9.05 1.11 2.71
CA THR A 12 -9.64 0.94 4.04
C THR A 12 -8.96 -0.20 4.75
N VAL A 13 -8.62 0.01 6.01
CA VAL A 13 -8.07 -1.04 6.90
C VAL A 13 -9.22 -1.66 7.67
N ASN A 14 -10.09 -0.81 8.20
CA ASN A 14 -11.24 -1.15 9.03
C ASN A 14 -12.18 0.06 9.09
N ALA A 15 -13.35 -0.10 9.73
CA ALA A 15 -14.45 0.87 9.66
C ALA A 15 -14.09 2.32 10.06
N SER A 16 -12.99 2.54 10.79
CA SER A 16 -12.54 3.86 11.24
C SER A 16 -11.10 4.20 10.83
N GLU A 17 -10.39 3.31 10.15
CA GLU A 17 -8.98 3.50 9.78
C GLU A 17 -8.79 3.34 8.28
N GLN A 18 -8.07 4.30 7.69
CA GLN A 18 -7.72 4.31 6.29
C GLN A 18 -6.22 4.38 6.13
N ARG A 19 -5.76 3.95 4.97
CA ARG A 19 -4.38 4.03 4.52
C ARG A 19 -4.33 4.79 3.22
N THR A 20 -3.58 5.87 3.20
CA THR A 20 -3.37 6.67 2.01
C THR A 20 -1.98 6.40 1.49
N PHE A 21 -1.89 6.11 0.19
CA PHE A 21 -0.63 5.97 -0.52
C PHE A 21 -0.51 7.11 -1.52
N TRP A 22 0.63 7.78 -1.53
CA TRP A 22 0.97 8.78 -2.53
C TRP A 22 2.44 8.65 -2.90
N ARG A 23 2.80 9.14 -4.09
CA ARG A 23 4.19 9.15 -4.52
C ARG A 23 4.80 10.53 -4.32
N GLU A 24 6.06 10.56 -3.93
CA GLU A 24 6.92 11.74 -4.01
C GLU A 24 8.19 11.37 -4.77
N GLY A 25 8.30 11.89 -6.00
CA GLY A 25 9.35 11.48 -6.93
C GLY A 25 9.26 9.99 -7.26
N ASP A 26 10.31 9.25 -6.92
CA ASP A 26 10.49 7.80 -7.10
C ASP A 26 10.20 6.98 -5.83
N GLN A 27 9.63 7.60 -4.79
CA GLN A 27 9.30 6.93 -3.54
C GLN A 27 7.79 6.93 -3.32
N LEU A 28 7.26 5.78 -2.90
CA LEU A 28 5.88 5.66 -2.45
C LEU A 28 5.87 5.87 -0.93
N LEU A 29 4.99 6.74 -0.46
CA LEU A 29 4.75 6.98 0.95
C LEU A 29 3.39 6.43 1.33
N MET A 30 3.30 5.98 2.57
CA MET A 30 2.10 5.44 3.18
C MET A 30 1.81 6.21 4.46
N LEU A 31 0.56 6.62 4.64
CA LEU A 31 0.03 7.10 5.92
C LEU A 31 -1.09 6.18 6.35
N ARG A 32 -1.03 5.70 7.59
CA ARG A 32 -2.18 5.08 8.25
C ARG A 32 -2.85 6.14 9.13
N THR A 33 -4.18 6.19 9.14
CA THR A 33 -4.94 7.03 10.07
C THR A 33 -4.43 6.82 11.51
N GLY A 34 -4.04 7.91 12.18
CA GLY A 34 -3.50 7.86 13.54
C GLY A 34 -2.06 7.35 13.68
N GLY A 35 -1.35 7.12 12.58
CA GLY A 35 0.06 6.74 12.56
C GLY A 35 0.94 7.72 11.79
N ASP A 36 2.20 7.35 11.62
CA ASP A 36 3.21 8.17 10.94
C ASP A 36 3.28 7.88 9.43
N VAL A 37 3.74 8.89 8.69
CA VAL A 37 4.10 8.74 7.28
C VAL A 37 5.32 7.82 7.17
N THR A 38 5.14 6.69 6.51
CA THR A 38 6.17 5.69 6.33
C THR A 38 6.52 5.53 4.86
N PRO A 39 7.79 5.72 4.47
CA PRO A 39 8.22 5.45 3.10
C PRO A 39 8.31 3.94 2.85
N VAL A 40 7.68 3.49 1.76
CA VAL A 40 7.75 2.10 1.29
C VAL A 40 8.62 2.01 0.04
N ARG A 41 9.34 0.89 -0.08
CA ARG A 41 10.26 0.63 -1.19
C ARG A 41 9.75 -0.55 -2.02
N PRO A 42 9.77 -0.46 -3.36
CA PRO A 42 9.44 -1.60 -4.20
C PRO A 42 10.53 -2.68 -4.08
N TYR A 43 10.12 -3.94 -4.04
CA TYR A 43 11.02 -5.09 -4.23
C TYR A 43 10.61 -5.95 -5.45
N SER A 44 9.35 -5.85 -5.88
CA SER A 44 8.77 -6.54 -7.03
C SER A 44 7.77 -5.62 -7.74
N THR A 45 7.24 -6.04 -8.88
CA THR A 45 6.24 -5.28 -9.66
C THR A 45 5.11 -4.75 -8.78
N ASP A 46 4.49 -5.62 -7.98
CA ASP A 46 3.36 -5.30 -7.09
C ASP A 46 3.74 -5.47 -5.60
N GLY A 47 5.02 -5.65 -5.31
CA GLY A 47 5.53 -5.96 -3.98
C GLY A 47 6.36 -4.81 -3.41
N PHE A 48 6.02 -4.38 -2.20
CA PHE A 48 6.71 -3.31 -1.47
C PHE A 48 7.07 -3.75 -0.05
N PHE A 49 8.06 -3.08 0.55
CA PHE A 49 8.47 -3.31 1.93
C PHE A 49 8.79 -2.00 2.63
N ILE A 50 8.69 -1.99 3.95
CA ILE A 50 9.09 -0.85 4.78
C ILE A 50 10.52 -1.06 5.28
N LYS A 51 11.40 -0.11 4.99
CA LYS A 51 12.80 -0.16 5.44
C LYS A 51 12.87 -0.21 6.98
N HIS A 52 13.77 -1.05 7.52
CA HIS A 52 13.96 -1.28 8.97
C HIS A 52 12.79 -1.96 9.69
N THR A 53 11.87 -2.60 8.95
CA THR A 53 10.81 -3.43 9.54
C THR A 53 10.64 -4.71 8.72
N LEU A 54 9.93 -5.69 9.29
CA LEU A 54 9.53 -6.93 8.61
C LEU A 54 8.15 -6.81 7.93
N VAL A 55 7.76 -5.59 7.55
CA VAL A 55 6.44 -5.32 6.97
C VAL A 55 6.54 -5.35 5.45
N HIS A 56 5.80 -6.27 4.84
CA HIS A 56 5.65 -6.38 3.39
C HIS A 56 4.25 -5.98 2.96
N LEU A 57 4.15 -5.38 1.79
CA LEU A 57 2.90 -5.00 1.14
C LEU A 57 2.86 -5.70 -0.21
N GLU A 58 1.78 -6.40 -0.48
CA GLU A 58 1.50 -7.02 -1.77
C GLU A 58 0.22 -6.41 -2.33
N PHE A 59 0.34 -5.67 -3.43
CA PHE A 59 -0.80 -5.12 -4.13
C PHE A 59 -1.41 -6.19 -5.03
N ALA A 60 -2.71 -6.40 -4.91
CA ALA A 60 -3.45 -7.29 -5.80
C ALA A 60 -4.29 -6.45 -6.76
N ARG A 61 -4.19 -6.81 -8.04
CA ARG A 61 -4.98 -6.21 -9.12
C ARG A 61 -6.26 -7.00 -9.34
N ASP A 62 -7.29 -6.31 -9.77
CA ASP A 62 -8.54 -6.91 -10.22
C ASP A 62 -8.42 -7.47 -11.64
N THR A 63 -9.49 -8.12 -12.11
CA THR A 63 -9.68 -8.64 -13.48
C THR A 63 -9.43 -7.63 -14.59
N ILE A 64 -9.62 -6.33 -14.30
CA ILE A 64 -9.35 -5.23 -15.23
C ILE A 64 -7.90 -4.69 -15.17
N GLY A 65 -7.03 -5.27 -14.34
CA GLY A 65 -5.63 -4.88 -14.19
C GLY A 65 -5.36 -3.67 -13.28
N ALA A 66 -6.41 -3.12 -12.66
CA ALA A 66 -6.32 -2.03 -11.69
C ALA A 66 -6.05 -2.56 -10.27
N VAL A 67 -5.25 -1.85 -9.49
CA VAL A 67 -4.96 -2.21 -8.08
C VAL A 67 -6.24 -2.09 -7.25
N ALA A 68 -6.72 -3.21 -6.73
CA ALA A 68 -7.99 -3.30 -5.99
C ALA A 68 -7.83 -3.47 -4.49
N LYS A 69 -6.71 -4.05 -4.04
CA LYS A 69 -6.42 -4.20 -2.60
C LYS A 69 -4.91 -4.26 -2.34
N VAL A 70 -4.54 -4.01 -1.10
CA VAL A 70 -3.17 -4.22 -0.61
C VAL A 70 -3.19 -5.14 0.61
N VAL A 71 -2.40 -6.21 0.52
CA VAL A 71 -2.21 -7.19 1.59
C VAL A 71 -0.94 -6.84 2.35
N MET A 72 -1.11 -6.51 3.61
CA MET A 72 -0.05 -6.13 4.53
C MET A 72 0.37 -7.32 5.37
N ARG A 73 1.59 -7.81 5.19
CA ARG A 73 2.17 -8.88 6.00
C ARG A 73 3.10 -8.29 7.04
N GLN A 74 2.72 -8.37 8.31
CA GLN A 74 3.51 -7.84 9.44
C GLN A 74 3.46 -8.83 10.61
N HIS A 75 4.60 -9.15 11.23
CA HIS A 75 4.68 -10.10 12.36
C HIS A 75 4.00 -11.47 12.11
N GLY A 76 3.92 -11.91 10.85
CA GLY A 76 3.21 -13.16 10.48
C GLY A 76 1.71 -13.01 10.28
N GLU A 77 1.13 -11.84 10.53
CA GLU A 77 -0.27 -11.52 10.27
C GLU A 77 -0.44 -10.90 8.88
N ALA A 78 -1.49 -11.29 8.17
CA ALA A 78 -1.86 -10.73 6.87
C ALA A 78 -3.13 -9.89 7.01
N ASN A 79 -3.02 -8.59 6.73
CA ASN A 79 -4.12 -7.62 6.80
C ASN A 79 -4.49 -7.20 5.38
N GLU A 80 -5.69 -7.54 4.93
CA GLU A 80 -6.20 -7.14 3.62
C GLU A 80 -6.86 -5.76 3.71
N ASN A 81 -6.38 -4.81 2.92
CA ASN A 81 -6.90 -3.45 2.88
C ASN A 81 -7.47 -3.17 1.47
N PRO A 82 -8.79 -3.26 1.26
CA PRO A 82 -9.38 -2.98 -0.04
C PRO A 82 -9.28 -1.48 -0.39
N ARG A 83 -9.06 -1.18 -1.66
CA ARG A 83 -9.02 0.20 -2.18
C ARG A 83 -10.42 0.79 -2.17
N VAL A 84 -10.55 1.99 -1.61
CA VAL A 84 -11.83 2.71 -1.47
C VAL A 84 -11.94 3.83 -2.50
N THR A 85 -10.82 4.50 -2.82
CA THR A 85 -10.82 5.59 -3.78
C THR A 85 -9.87 5.28 -4.94
N ALA A 86 -10.38 5.41 -6.16
CA ALA A 86 -9.68 5.19 -7.42
C ALA A 86 -9.04 6.49 -7.90
#